data_AF-A0A1L3ZSZ5-F1
#
_entry.id   AF-A0A1L3ZSZ5-F1
#
_cell.length_a   1.000
_cell.length_b   1.000
_cell.length_c   1.000
_cell.angle_alpha   90.00
_cell.angle_beta   90.00
_cell.angle_gamma   90.00
#
_symmetry.space_group_name_H-M   'P 1'
#
loop_
_entity.id
_entity.type
_entity.pdbx_description
1 polymer ?
#
loop_
_entity_poly.entity_id
_entity_poly.type
_entity_poly.pdbx_seq_one_letter_code
_entity_poly.pdbx_strand_id
1 'polypeptide(L)'
;MERRFTKDDLIDNAMIYWITQSYGTSARYYYEAVHQPWRPSHNRMPVVEAPTGLGLFTHDVVPRPRRWLERYYNVKQLRVHESGGHFAAMEEPDTLISDIRDFFKML
;
A
#
# COMPACT_ATOMS: atom_id res chain seq x y z
N MET A 1 -10.72 -15.72 -3.61
CA MET A 1 -9.64 -16.04 -2.65
C MET A 1 -8.76 -17.14 -3.21
N GLU A 2 -9.26 -18.37 -3.42
CA GLU A 2 -8.47 -19.51 -3.94
C GLU A 2 -7.83 -19.31 -5.33
N ARG A 3 -8.30 -18.34 -6.13
CA ARG A 3 -7.71 -18.00 -7.43
C ARG A 3 -6.38 -17.23 -7.34
N ARG A 4 -6.10 -16.55 -6.23
CA ARG A 4 -4.89 -15.72 -6.02
C ARG A 4 -4.09 -16.12 -4.79
N PHE A 5 -4.75 -16.74 -3.81
CA PHE A 5 -4.13 -17.24 -2.58
C PHE A 5 -4.49 -18.71 -2.43
N THR A 6 -3.49 -19.56 -2.31
CA THR A 6 -3.68 -20.95 -1.91
C THR A 6 -4.02 -21.01 -0.41
N LYS A 7 -4.49 -22.16 0.07
CA LYS A 7 -4.70 -22.36 1.51
C LYS A 7 -3.39 -22.34 2.28
N ASP A 8 -2.32 -22.82 1.66
CA ASP A 8 -0.98 -22.83 2.23
C ASP A 8 -0.50 -21.39 2.43
N ASP A 9 -0.71 -20.47 1.47
CA ASP A 9 -0.37 -19.05 1.65
C ASP A 9 -1.04 -18.42 2.88
N LEU A 10 -2.32 -18.77 3.12
CA LEU A 10 -3.07 -18.26 4.26
C LEU A 10 -2.60 -18.86 5.58
N ILE A 11 -2.32 -20.16 5.59
CA ILE A 11 -1.80 -20.86 6.76
C ILE A 11 -0.40 -20.33 7.08
N ASP A 12 0.48 -20.21 6.09
CA ASP A 12 1.84 -19.71 6.28
C ASP A 12 1.83 -18.30 6.87
N ASN A 13 1.00 -17.41 6.32
CA ASN A 13 0.85 -16.06 6.86
C ASN A 13 0.36 -16.10 8.32
N ALA A 14 -0.70 -16.87 8.61
CA ALA A 14 -1.23 -17.01 9.96
C ALA A 14 -0.21 -17.63 10.94
N MET A 15 0.57 -18.61 10.49
CA MET A 15 1.59 -19.30 11.28
C MET A 15 2.77 -18.40 11.60
N ILE A 16 3.15 -17.45 10.72
CA ILE A 16 4.14 -16.41 11.04
C ILE A 16 3.68 -15.63 12.28
N TYR A 17 2.43 -15.14 12.29
CA TYR A 17 1.89 -14.40 13.44
C TYR A 17 1.80 -15.27 14.70
N TRP A 18 1.40 -16.53 14.57
CA TRP A 18 1.25 -17.46 15.68
C TRP A 18 2.58 -17.84 16.34
N ILE A 19 3.51 -18.39 15.54
CA ILE A 19 4.80 -18.92 16.04
C ILE A 19 5.65 -17.79 16.63
N THR A 20 5.60 -16.59 16.04
CA THR A 20 6.35 -15.43 16.55
C THR A 20 5.61 -14.67 17.64
N GLN A 21 4.40 -15.09 18.01
CA GLN A 21 3.52 -14.44 18.98
C GLN A 21 3.29 -12.94 18.69
N SER A 22 3.26 -12.56 17.42
CA SER A 22 3.27 -11.16 16.98
C SER A 22 1.90 -10.57 16.70
N TYR A 23 0.81 -11.33 16.88
CA TYR A 23 -0.55 -10.79 16.71
C TYR A 23 -0.80 -9.58 17.61
N GLY A 24 -0.53 -9.69 18.92
CA GLY A 24 -0.78 -8.59 19.86
C GLY A 24 0.06 -7.34 19.60
N THR A 25 1.35 -7.51 19.27
CA THR A 25 2.25 -6.39 18.98
C THR A 25 1.93 -5.70 17.67
N SER A 26 1.56 -6.45 16.62
CA SER A 26 1.13 -5.90 15.34
C SER A 26 -0.23 -5.19 15.41
N ALA A 27 -1.17 -5.72 16.21
CA ALA A 27 -2.47 -5.11 16.41
C ALA A 27 -2.42 -3.80 17.23
N ARG A 28 -1.36 -3.55 18.01
CA ARG A 28 -1.22 -2.33 18.83
C ARG A 28 -1.29 -1.05 18.00
N TYR A 29 -0.82 -1.10 16.75
CA TYR A 29 -0.87 0.03 15.83
C TYR A 29 -2.29 0.59 15.65
N TYR A 30 -3.33 -0.25 15.66
CA TYR A 30 -4.71 0.21 15.50
C TYR A 30 -5.15 1.13 16.65
N TYR A 31 -4.78 0.78 17.89
CA TYR A 31 -5.05 1.63 19.04
C TYR A 31 -4.29 2.94 18.93
N GLU A 32 -3.00 2.89 18.61
CA GLU A 32 -2.15 4.07 18.48
C GLU A 32 -2.63 5.01 17.36
N ALA A 33 -2.95 4.48 16.17
CA ALA A 33 -3.39 5.26 15.03
C ALA A 33 -4.73 5.99 15.27
N VAL A 34 -5.62 5.40 16.06
CA VAL A 34 -6.89 6.04 16.46
C VAL A 34 -6.65 7.16 17.48
N HIS A 35 -5.76 6.96 18.44
CA HIS A 35 -5.52 7.94 19.52
C HIS A 35 -4.50 9.02 19.16
N GLN A 36 -3.62 8.75 18.19
CA GLN A 36 -2.56 9.63 17.72
C GLN A 36 -2.66 9.76 16.19
N PRO A 37 -3.66 10.51 15.67
CA PRO A 37 -3.85 10.64 14.24
C PRO A 37 -2.63 11.29 13.60
N TRP A 38 -2.25 10.77 12.44
CA TRP A 38 -1.13 11.29 11.66
C TRP A 38 -1.31 12.78 11.33
N ARG A 39 -0.22 13.56 11.39
CA ARG A 39 -0.19 15.00 11.05
C ARG A 39 1.03 15.33 10.20
N PRO A 40 0.91 16.24 9.21
CA PRO A 40 2.07 16.74 8.47
C PRO A 40 3.09 17.41 9.39
N SER A 41 4.38 17.26 9.09
CA SER A 41 5.46 17.95 9.80
C SER A 41 5.61 19.43 9.42
N HIS A 42 4.90 19.88 8.38
CA HIS A 42 4.90 21.24 7.86
C HIS A 42 3.55 21.62 7.23
N ASN A 43 3.40 22.88 6.87
CA ASN A 43 2.20 23.43 6.20
C ASN A 43 2.35 23.62 4.68
N ARG A 44 3.49 23.23 4.10
CA ARG A 44 3.73 23.29 2.64
C ARG A 44 2.89 22.27 1.85
N MET A 45 2.74 22.52 0.56
CA MET A 45 2.07 21.66 -0.41
C MET A 45 3.00 21.42 -1.63
N PRO A 46 3.09 20.19 -2.17
CA PRO A 46 2.45 18.96 -1.67
C PRO A 46 2.97 18.58 -0.28
N VAL A 47 2.15 17.87 0.48
CA VAL A 47 2.53 17.45 1.84
C VAL A 47 3.68 16.45 1.79
N VAL A 48 3.69 15.59 0.78
CA VAL A 48 4.85 14.73 0.46
C VAL A 48 5.61 15.36 -0.69
N GLU A 49 6.70 16.05 -0.36
CA GLU A 49 7.53 16.79 -1.32
C GLU A 49 8.43 15.87 -2.16
N ALA A 50 8.76 14.67 -1.66
CA ALA A 50 9.57 13.69 -2.37
C ALA A 50 8.87 13.18 -3.64
N PRO A 51 9.62 12.93 -4.74
CA PRO A 51 9.07 12.28 -5.93
C PRO A 51 8.32 11.01 -5.56
N THR A 52 7.05 10.92 -5.98
CA THR A 52 6.15 9.84 -5.57
C THR A 52 5.60 9.09 -6.78
N GLY A 53 5.69 7.76 -6.74
CA GLY A 53 4.98 6.86 -7.65
C GLY A 53 3.75 6.26 -6.95
N LEU A 54 2.62 6.22 -7.64
CA LEU A 54 1.35 5.71 -7.13
C LEU A 54 0.81 4.61 -8.06
N GLY A 55 0.66 3.39 -7.54
CA GLY A 55 -0.05 2.29 -8.20
C GLY A 55 -1.42 2.11 -7.55
N LEU A 56 -2.49 2.37 -8.28
CA LEU A 56 -3.88 2.30 -7.80
C LEU A 56 -4.54 1.02 -8.31
N PHE A 57 -4.81 0.09 -7.40
CA PHE A 57 -5.45 -1.20 -7.70
C PHE A 57 -6.95 -1.10 -7.39
N THR A 58 -7.81 -1.43 -8.36
CA THR A 58 -9.27 -1.14 -8.29
C THR A 58 -10.01 -1.88 -7.17
N HIS A 59 -9.45 -2.97 -6.63
CA HIS A 59 -10.04 -3.73 -5.54
C HIS A 59 -9.40 -3.46 -4.16
N ASP A 60 -8.66 -2.35 -4.01
CA ASP A 60 -8.11 -1.93 -2.72
C ASP A 60 -9.18 -1.27 -1.82
N VAL A 61 -8.93 -1.29 -0.51
CA VAL A 61 -9.88 -0.94 0.57
C VAL A 61 -10.20 0.56 0.59
N VAL A 62 -9.26 1.42 0.19
CA VAL A 62 -9.42 2.89 0.31
C VAL A 62 -8.96 3.61 -0.96
N PRO A 63 -9.76 3.61 -2.04
CA PRO A 63 -9.45 4.42 -3.21
C PRO A 63 -9.53 5.90 -2.85
N ARG A 64 -8.45 6.64 -3.13
CA ARG A 64 -8.44 8.11 -3.02
C ARG A 64 -8.67 8.73 -4.40
N PRO A 65 -9.50 9.79 -4.52
CA PRO A 65 -9.68 10.47 -5.79
C PRO A 65 -8.33 10.99 -6.32
N ARG A 66 -8.10 10.83 -7.63
CA ARG A 66 -6.85 11.26 -8.29
C ARG A 66 -6.47 12.71 -7.98
N ARG A 67 -7.43 13.63 -8.01
CA ARG A 67 -7.22 15.06 -7.68
C ARG A 67 -6.70 15.27 -6.26
N TRP A 68 -7.11 14.43 -5.32
CA TRP A 68 -6.60 14.51 -3.94
C TRP A 68 -5.14 14.05 -3.89
N LEU A 69 -4.80 12.96 -4.57
CA LEU A 69 -3.45 12.41 -4.63
C LEU A 69 -2.46 13.40 -5.28
N GLU A 70 -2.81 13.97 -6.44
CA GLU A 70 -1.97 14.94 -7.16
C GLU A 70 -1.73 16.23 -6.37
N ARG A 71 -2.67 16.60 -5.48
CA ARG A 71 -2.49 17.76 -4.58
C ARG A 71 -1.60 17.42 -3.39
N TYR A 72 -1.70 16.18 -2.89
CA TYR A 72 -1.09 15.78 -1.64
C TYR A 72 0.36 15.30 -1.78
N TYR A 73 0.71 14.73 -2.94
CA TYR A 73 2.01 14.16 -3.24
C TYR A 73 2.66 14.87 -4.43
N ASN A 74 3.99 14.94 -4.47
CA ASN A 74 4.75 15.29 -5.68
C ASN A 74 4.77 14.10 -6.65
N VAL A 75 3.62 13.85 -7.28
CA VAL A 75 3.40 12.69 -8.15
C VAL A 75 4.25 12.79 -9.42
N LYS A 76 5.10 11.78 -9.66
CA LYS A 76 5.82 11.59 -10.94
C LYS A 76 5.24 10.47 -11.79
N GLN A 77 4.67 9.46 -11.13
CA GLN A 77 4.02 8.32 -11.79
C GLN A 77 2.68 8.05 -11.12
N LEU A 78 1.63 7.90 -11.91
CA LEU A 78 0.32 7.42 -11.46
C LEU A 78 -0.18 6.37 -12.43
N ARG A 79 -0.37 5.15 -11.94
CA ARG A 79 -0.87 4.01 -12.72
C ARG A 79 -2.14 3.48 -12.07
N VAL A 80 -3.09 3.08 -12.90
CA VAL A 80 -4.37 2.50 -12.46
C VAL A 80 -4.44 1.09 -13.06
N HIS A 81 -4.68 0.10 -12.21
CA HIS A 81 -4.71 -1.31 -12.56
C HIS A 81 -6.11 -1.87 -12.30
N GLU A 82 -6.68 -2.51 -13.32
CA GLU A 82 -8.02 -3.12 -13.26
C GLU A 82 -8.04 -4.47 -12.52
N SER A 83 -6.88 -5.02 -12.18
CA SER A 83 -6.72 -6.27 -11.44
C SER A 83 -5.79 -6.08 -10.26
N GLY A 84 -5.97 -6.90 -9.22
CA GLY A 84 -5.34 -6.74 -7.91
C GLY A 84 -6.13 -5.84 -6.96
N GLY A 85 -5.84 -5.97 -5.66
CA GLY A 85 -6.46 -5.21 -4.59
C GLY A 85 -5.48 -4.85 -3.49
N HIS A 86 -5.92 -5.01 -2.24
CA HIS A 86 -5.17 -4.57 -1.05
C HIS A 86 -3.79 -5.20 -0.93
N PHE A 87 -3.64 -6.45 -1.36
CA PHE A 87 -2.38 -7.19 -1.30
C PHE A 87 -1.72 -7.27 -2.67
N ALA A 88 -1.65 -6.13 -3.39
CA ALA A 88 -1.11 -6.04 -4.75
C ALA A 88 0.23 -6.76 -4.96
N ALA A 89 1.11 -6.73 -3.97
CA ALA A 89 2.40 -7.42 -4.01
C ALA A 89 2.28 -8.95 -4.13
N MET A 90 1.23 -9.55 -3.55
CA MET A 90 0.95 -10.99 -3.65
C MET A 90 -0.03 -11.30 -4.79
N GLU A 91 -0.97 -10.39 -5.08
CA GLU A 91 -2.01 -10.62 -6.10
C GLU A 91 -1.50 -10.43 -7.53
N GLU A 92 -0.68 -9.38 -7.77
CA GLU A 92 -0.14 -8.99 -9.09
C GLU A 92 1.35 -8.59 -8.97
N PRO A 93 2.24 -9.52 -8.58
CA PRO A 93 3.64 -9.21 -8.28
C PRO A 93 4.37 -8.59 -9.48
N ASP A 94 4.17 -9.12 -10.69
CA ASP A 94 4.84 -8.63 -11.89
C ASP A 94 4.41 -7.21 -12.25
N THR A 95 3.13 -6.90 -12.09
CA THR A 95 2.57 -5.56 -12.30
C THR A 95 3.20 -4.57 -11.32
N LEU A 96 3.23 -4.91 -10.02
CA LEU A 96 3.84 -4.04 -9.01
C LEU A 96 5.36 -3.86 -9.25
N ILE A 97 6.07 -4.92 -9.61
CA ILE A 97 7.51 -4.87 -9.91
C ILE A 97 7.78 -3.99 -11.12
N SER A 98 6.97 -4.09 -12.17
CA SER A 98 7.08 -3.25 -13.36
C SER A 98 6.90 -1.78 -12.99
N ASP A 99 5.85 -1.46 -12.21
CA ASP A 99 5.58 -0.10 -11.75
C ASP A 99 6.75 0.50 -10.98
N ILE A 100 7.33 -0.27 -10.04
CA ILE A 100 8.48 0.17 -9.25
C ILE A 100 9.70 0.42 -10.17
N ARG A 101 10.00 -0.53 -11.06
CA ARG A 101 11.15 -0.42 -11.98
C ARG A 101 11.01 0.78 -12.92
N ASP A 102 9.83 0.98 -13.49
CA ASP A 102 9.59 2.11 -14.39
C ASP A 102 9.71 3.45 -13.67
N PHE A 103 9.21 3.54 -12.43
CA PHE A 103 9.33 4.74 -11.62
C PHE A 103 10.81 5.10 -11.40
N PHE A 104 11.62 4.14 -10.95
CA PHE A 104 13.04 4.40 -10.69
C PHE A 104 13.89 4.61 -11.95
N LYS A 105 13.47 4.14 -13.12
CA LYS A 105 14.14 4.45 -14.40
C LYS A 105 13.90 5.89 -14.87
N MET A 106 12.79 6.50 -14.43
CA MET A 106 12.39 7.86 -14.82
C MET A 106 12.99 8.94 -13.91
N LEU A 107 13.37 8.58 -12.68
CA LEU A 107 14.01 9.48 -11.71
C LEU A 107 15.47 9.78 -12.07
#